data_AF-A0A8T5MSR2-F1
#
_entry.id   AF-A0A8T5MSR2-F1
#
_cell.length_a   1.000
_cell.length_b   1.000
_cell.length_c   1.000
_cell.angle_alpha   90.00
_cell.angle_beta   90.00
_cell.angle_gamma   90.00
#
_symmetry.space_group_name_H-M   'P 1'
#
loop_
_entity.id
_entity.type
_entity.pdbx_description
1 polymer ?
#
loop_
_entity_poly.entity_id
_entity_poly.type
_entity_poly.pdbx_seq_one_letter_code
_entity_poly.pdbx_strand_id
1 'polypeptide(L)'
;MIIGVITKGKHGLRLIETIRSKTYMSVVSASLPCLPEFIEDPSSFLEELDEAVFDVDLLITYSLHPDLTPEIIRLAEKHGVQAIIVPGGYAKAGSRRKLESKKYNIRVRGEEVCCAIEPGGNNIVKEFASKLGRPMYGITTSDGIITKVDVIRG
;
A
#
# COMPACT_ATOMS: atom_id res chain seq x y z
N MET A 1 6.87 -5.11 -12.05
CA MET A 1 6.68 -4.84 -10.62
C MET A 1 5.92 -5.99 -9.97
N ILE A 2 6.43 -6.49 -8.85
CA ILE A 2 5.79 -7.44 -7.95
C ILE A 2 5.34 -6.67 -6.70
N ILE A 3 4.07 -6.85 -6.31
CA ILE A 3 3.47 -6.19 -5.15
C ILE A 3 3.16 -7.23 -4.09
N GLY A 4 3.67 -7.04 -2.89
CA GLY A 4 3.27 -7.77 -1.70
C GLY A 4 2.03 -7.13 -1.08
N VAL A 5 1.03 -7.91 -0.73
CA VAL A 5 -0.17 -7.41 -0.02
C VAL A 5 -0.38 -8.20 1.26
N ILE A 6 -0.19 -7.55 2.40
CA ILE A 6 -0.59 -8.08 3.71
C ILE A 6 -2.03 -7.68 3.94
N THR A 7 -2.92 -8.67 4.08
CA THR A 7 -4.37 -8.45 4.12
C THR A 7 -4.93 -8.63 5.53
N LYS A 8 -5.90 -7.78 5.88
CA LYS A 8 -6.81 -7.96 7.02
C LYS A 8 -8.21 -7.58 6.55
N GLY A 9 -9.06 -8.58 6.33
CA GLY A 9 -10.43 -8.39 5.83
C GLY A 9 -10.52 -7.93 4.36
N LYS A 10 -11.70 -7.41 3.99
CA LYS A 10 -12.11 -7.24 2.58
C LYS A 10 -11.29 -6.25 1.74
N HIS A 11 -10.66 -5.24 2.36
CA HIS A 11 -10.00 -4.17 1.62
C HIS A 11 -8.72 -4.63 0.92
N GLY A 12 -7.93 -5.48 1.60
CA GLY A 12 -6.76 -6.10 0.99
C GLY A 12 -7.13 -7.01 -0.18
N LEU A 13 -8.16 -7.84 -0.02
CA LEU A 13 -8.66 -8.71 -1.09
C LEU A 13 -9.13 -7.92 -2.32
N ARG A 14 -9.88 -6.83 -2.09
CA ARG A 14 -10.32 -5.94 -3.18
C ARG A 14 -9.13 -5.29 -3.90
N LEU A 15 -8.07 -4.91 -3.18
CA LEU A 15 -6.87 -4.38 -3.81
C LEU A 15 -6.22 -5.44 -4.71
N ILE A 16 -6.06 -6.67 -4.23
CA ILE A 16 -5.49 -7.78 -5.00
C ILE A 16 -6.27 -8.00 -6.30
N GLU A 17 -7.60 -8.07 -6.22
CA GLU A 17 -8.48 -8.22 -7.38
C GLU A 17 -8.34 -7.04 -8.36
N THR A 18 -8.25 -5.81 -7.84
CA THR A 18 -8.08 -4.61 -8.65
C THR A 18 -6.73 -4.62 -9.37
N ILE A 19 -5.64 -4.95 -8.69
CA ILE A 19 -4.31 -5.04 -9.30
C ILE A 19 -4.32 -6.08 -10.43
N ARG A 20 -4.85 -7.27 -10.16
CA ARG A 20 -4.91 -8.38 -11.15
C ARG A 20 -5.78 -8.07 -12.36
N SER A 21 -6.88 -7.34 -12.18
CA SER A 21 -7.84 -7.05 -13.26
C SER A 21 -7.55 -5.77 -14.05
N LYS A 22 -6.84 -4.80 -13.47
CA LYS A 22 -6.62 -3.47 -14.07
C LYS A 22 -5.17 -3.18 -14.44
N THR A 23 -4.22 -4.04 -14.06
CA THR A 23 -2.79 -3.80 -14.26
C THR A 23 -2.06 -5.04 -14.75
N TYR A 24 -0.81 -4.87 -15.17
CA TYR A 24 0.11 -5.95 -15.51
C TYR A 24 0.98 -6.39 -14.30
N MET A 25 0.73 -5.85 -13.11
CA MET A 25 1.56 -6.09 -11.93
C MET A 25 1.25 -7.44 -11.30
N SER A 26 2.27 -8.14 -10.83
CA SER A 26 2.13 -9.41 -10.12
C SER A 26 1.85 -9.16 -8.64
N VAL A 27 1.08 -10.07 -8.00
CA VAL A 27 0.71 -9.93 -6.60
C VAL A 27 1.05 -11.20 -5.82
N VAL A 28 1.85 -11.03 -4.76
CA VAL A 28 2.05 -12.01 -3.68
C VAL A 28 1.27 -11.50 -2.47
N SER A 29 0.62 -12.38 -1.72
CA SER A 29 -0.23 -11.95 -0.61
C SER A 29 -0.18 -12.91 0.56
N ALA A 30 -0.22 -12.34 1.76
CA ALA A 30 -0.40 -13.06 3.00
C ALA A 30 -1.56 -12.43 3.80
N SER A 31 -2.18 -13.21 4.68
CA SER A 31 -3.30 -12.75 5.51
C SER A 31 -2.92 -12.77 6.98
N LEU A 32 -3.23 -11.68 7.67
CA LEU A 32 -3.13 -11.62 9.12
C LEU A 32 -4.38 -12.24 9.78
N PRO A 33 -4.22 -12.87 10.95
CA PRO A 33 -5.35 -13.34 11.73
C PRO A 33 -6.15 -12.17 12.33
N CYS A 34 -7.19 -12.50 13.09
CA CYS A 34 -7.82 -11.52 13.97
C CYS A 34 -6.78 -11.00 14.97
N LEU A 35 -6.70 -9.67 15.11
CA LEU A 35 -5.73 -9.01 15.97
C LEU A 35 -6.43 -8.42 17.19
N PRO A 36 -5.83 -8.51 18.39
CA PRO A 36 -6.31 -7.76 19.55
C PRO A 36 -6.14 -6.25 19.34
N GLU A 37 -6.70 -5.44 20.25
CA GLU A 37 -6.56 -3.98 20.22
C GLU A 37 -5.14 -3.51 20.60
N PHE A 38 -4.45 -4.30 21.42
CA PHE A 38 -3.09 -4.07 21.86
C PHE A 38 -2.26 -5.32 21.64
N ILE A 39 -1.07 -5.15 21.08
CA ILE A 39 -0.13 -6.24 20.81
C ILE A 39 1.17 -5.95 21.55
N GLU A 40 1.48 -6.77 22.56
CA GLU A 40 2.73 -6.66 23.31
C GLU A 40 3.93 -7.17 22.50
N ASP A 41 3.77 -8.32 21.82
CA ASP A 41 4.77 -8.90 20.93
C ASP A 41 4.27 -8.99 19.48
N PRO A 42 4.58 -8.01 18.62
CA PRO A 42 4.26 -8.01 17.21
C PRO A 42 4.79 -9.22 16.43
N SER A 43 5.91 -9.79 16.86
CA SER A 43 6.63 -10.85 16.14
C SER A 43 5.78 -12.11 16.06
N SER A 44 5.11 -12.46 17.15
CA SER A 44 4.22 -13.64 17.25
C SER A 44 3.13 -13.69 16.16
N PHE A 45 2.67 -12.54 15.65
CA PHE A 45 1.65 -12.46 14.59
C PHE A 45 2.24 -12.48 13.17
N LEU A 46 3.55 -12.33 13.04
CA LEU A 46 4.27 -12.26 11.78
C LEU A 46 5.10 -13.52 11.49
N GLU A 47 5.40 -14.33 12.51
CA GLU A 47 6.13 -15.60 12.37
C GLU A 47 5.41 -16.63 11.48
N GLU A 48 4.07 -16.66 11.53
CA GLU A 48 3.25 -17.56 10.69
C GLU A 48 2.95 -16.96 9.31
N LEU A 49 3.38 -15.73 9.05
CA LEU A 49 3.14 -15.06 7.78
C LEU A 49 4.06 -15.63 6.70
N ASP A 50 3.51 -15.97 5.53
CA ASP A 50 4.33 -16.37 4.38
C ASP A 50 5.31 -15.25 4.00
N GLU A 51 6.60 -15.48 4.25
CA GLU A 51 7.66 -14.50 4.03
C GLU A 51 7.80 -14.08 2.55
N ALA A 52 7.27 -14.87 1.61
CA ALA A 52 7.26 -14.52 0.19
C ALA A 52 6.55 -13.17 -0.08
N VAL A 53 5.67 -12.71 0.84
CA VAL A 53 5.04 -11.38 0.74
C VAL A 53 6.04 -10.23 0.84
N PHE A 54 7.24 -10.47 1.38
CA PHE A 54 8.32 -9.50 1.50
C PHE A 54 9.32 -9.54 0.34
N ASP A 55 9.31 -10.57 -0.50
CA ASP A 55 10.22 -10.70 -1.65
C ASP A 55 9.66 -9.95 -2.89
N VAL A 56 9.45 -8.64 -2.73
CA VAL A 56 8.66 -7.82 -3.66
C VAL A 56 9.25 -6.41 -3.83
N ASP A 57 8.85 -5.69 -4.87
CA ASP A 57 9.29 -4.32 -5.10
C ASP A 57 8.58 -3.32 -4.16
N LEU A 58 7.27 -3.53 -3.97
CA LEU A 58 6.36 -2.68 -3.22
C LEU A 58 5.54 -3.52 -2.26
N LEU A 59 5.49 -3.16 -0.99
CA LEU A 59 4.62 -3.79 0.00
C LEU A 59 3.44 -2.87 0.34
N ILE A 60 2.23 -3.40 0.32
CA ILE A 60 1.01 -2.70 0.74
C ILE A 60 0.41 -3.47 1.92
N THR A 61 0.41 -2.86 3.09
CA THR A 61 -0.06 -3.53 4.32
C THR A 61 -1.38 -2.96 4.81
N TYR A 62 -2.40 -3.81 4.83
CA TYR A 62 -3.68 -3.58 5.49
C TYR A 62 -3.67 -4.17 6.90
N SER A 63 -2.53 -4.27 7.58
CA SER A 63 -2.49 -4.65 9.00
C SER A 63 -3.40 -3.75 9.84
N LEU A 64 -3.48 -2.46 9.48
CA LEU A 64 -4.31 -1.44 10.12
C LEU A 64 -4.12 -1.42 11.64
N HIS A 65 -2.89 -1.70 12.08
CA HIS A 65 -2.52 -1.81 13.49
C HIS A 65 -1.20 -1.08 13.75
N PRO A 66 -1.18 -0.09 14.66
CA PRO A 66 0.00 0.71 14.92
C PRO A 66 1.15 -0.08 15.55
N ASP A 67 0.85 -1.19 16.26
CA ASP A 67 1.89 -2.02 16.88
C ASP A 67 2.58 -2.98 15.90
N LEU A 68 1.88 -3.42 14.84
CA LEU A 68 2.47 -4.32 13.82
C LEU A 68 3.22 -3.56 12.73
N THR A 69 2.76 -2.36 12.38
CA THR A 69 3.29 -1.63 11.23
C THR A 69 4.80 -1.39 11.32
N PRO A 70 5.40 -0.99 12.47
CA PRO A 70 6.85 -0.85 12.60
C PRO A 70 7.63 -2.15 12.39
N GLU A 71 7.08 -3.28 12.82
CA GLU A 71 7.73 -4.59 12.67
C GLU A 71 7.64 -5.09 11.23
N ILE A 72 6.49 -4.90 10.57
CA ILE A 72 6.32 -5.15 9.12
C ILE A 72 7.33 -4.31 8.30
N ILE A 73 7.53 -3.03 8.66
CA ILE A 73 8.52 -2.17 8.01
C ILE A 73 9.94 -2.71 8.20
N ARG A 74 10.27 -3.16 9.41
CA ARG A 74 11.59 -3.75 9.72
C ARG A 74 11.84 -5.02 8.89
N LEU A 75 10.85 -5.90 8.78
CA LEU A 75 10.95 -7.12 7.95
C LEU A 75 11.09 -6.79 6.46
N ALA A 76 10.25 -5.90 5.94
CA ALA A 76 10.32 -5.48 4.55
C ALA A 76 11.67 -4.84 4.19
N GLU A 77 12.23 -4.01 5.08
CA GLU A 77 13.57 -3.45 4.88
C GLU A 77 14.63 -4.55 4.85
N LYS A 78 14.56 -5.54 5.75
CA LYS A 78 15.48 -6.70 5.77
C LYS A 78 15.44 -7.49 4.46
N HIS A 79 14.28 -7.60 3.83
CA HIS A 79 14.10 -8.26 2.52
C HIS A 79 14.39 -7.34 1.33
N GLY A 80 14.76 -6.08 1.55
CA GLY A 80 15.13 -5.14 0.49
C GLY A 80 13.95 -4.54 -0.28
N VAL A 81 12.74 -4.56 0.30
CA VAL A 81 11.57 -3.89 -0.28
C VAL A 81 11.87 -2.39 -0.43
N GLN A 82 11.50 -1.81 -1.57
CA GLN A 82 11.90 -0.44 -1.89
C GLN A 82 10.93 0.62 -1.34
N ALA A 83 9.67 0.26 -1.16
CA ALA A 83 8.65 1.14 -0.59
C ALA A 83 7.53 0.36 0.11
N ILE A 84 6.90 1.01 1.10
CA ILE A 84 5.69 0.54 1.76
C ILE A 84 4.59 1.57 1.63
N ILE A 85 3.38 1.10 1.34
CA ILE A 85 2.14 1.87 1.49
C ILE A 85 1.35 1.29 2.66
N VAL A 86 0.90 2.16 3.56
CA VAL A 86 -0.01 1.81 4.67
C VAL A 86 -1.33 2.54 4.46
N PRO A 87 -2.37 1.87 3.93
CA PRO A 87 -3.70 2.44 3.77
C PRO A 87 -4.39 2.64 5.14
N GLY A 88 -5.36 3.54 5.22
CA GLY A 88 -6.06 3.87 6.48
C GLY A 88 -5.35 4.93 7.33
N GLY A 89 -4.39 5.64 6.74
CA GLY A 89 -3.76 6.82 7.32
C GLY A 89 -2.74 6.54 8.41
N TYR A 90 -2.03 7.59 8.82
CA TYR A 90 -1.03 7.51 9.90
C TYR A 90 -1.64 7.10 11.24
N ALA A 91 -2.94 7.37 11.48
CA ALA A 91 -3.61 6.92 12.70
C ALA A 91 -3.55 5.40 12.88
N LYS A 92 -3.62 4.62 11.79
CA LYS A 92 -3.58 3.15 11.81
C LYS A 92 -2.20 2.58 11.50
N ALA A 93 -1.32 3.37 10.90
CA ALA A 93 0.07 3.02 10.65
C ALA A 93 0.97 3.20 11.89
N GLY A 94 0.54 3.99 12.87
CA GLY A 94 1.35 4.43 14.00
C GLY A 94 1.98 5.80 13.77
N SER A 95 2.79 6.26 14.73
CA SER A 95 3.31 7.64 14.71
C SER A 95 4.07 7.96 13.43
N ARG A 96 3.57 8.94 12.66
CA ARG A 96 4.21 9.46 11.44
C ARG A 96 5.71 9.73 11.63
N ARG A 97 6.08 10.36 12.74
CA ARG A 97 7.50 10.64 13.07
C ARG A 97 8.35 9.38 13.21
N LYS A 98 7.78 8.29 13.75
CA LYS A 98 8.49 7.00 13.88
C LYS A 98 8.66 6.35 12.50
N LEU A 99 7.61 6.36 11.69
CA LEU A 99 7.58 5.74 10.36
C LEU A 99 8.44 6.47 9.33
N GLU A 100 8.49 7.81 9.41
CA GLU A 100 9.34 8.66 8.56
C GLU A 100 10.73 8.91 9.18
N SER A 101 11.07 8.23 10.28
CA SER A 101 12.39 8.39 10.90
C SER A 101 13.49 7.82 9.99
N LYS A 102 14.68 8.44 10.01
CA LYS A 102 15.88 7.94 9.30
C LYS A 102 16.37 6.55 9.75
N LYS A 103 15.65 5.91 10.67
CA LYS A 103 15.96 4.56 11.16
C LYS A 103 15.73 3.50 10.07
N TYR A 104 14.83 3.78 9.13
CA TYR A 104 14.48 2.88 8.05
C TYR A 104 14.97 3.46 6.72
N ASN A 105 15.64 2.63 5.91
CA ASN A 105 16.05 2.98 4.55
C ASN A 105 14.95 2.76 3.50
N ILE A 106 13.81 2.22 3.94
CA ILE A 106 12.62 2.00 3.11
C ILE A 106 11.71 3.23 3.13
N ARG A 107 11.14 3.60 1.97
CA ARG A 107 10.20 4.71 1.89
C ARG A 107 8.82 4.26 2.35
N VAL A 108 8.37 4.77 3.49
CA VAL A 108 7.02 4.52 4.04
C VAL A 108 6.07 5.65 3.62
N ARG A 109 4.88 5.29 3.15
CA ARG A 109 3.80 6.23 2.82
C ARG A 109 2.50 5.83 3.48
N GLY A 110 2.07 6.61 4.47
CA GLY A 110 0.73 6.50 5.07
C GLY A 110 -0.27 7.36 4.29
N GLU A 111 -1.34 6.76 3.79
CA GLU A 111 -2.44 7.47 3.11
C GLU A 111 -3.77 6.90 3.54
N GLU A 112 -4.82 7.72 3.58
CA GLU A 112 -6.16 7.24 3.95
C GLU A 112 -6.64 6.14 3.00
N VAL A 113 -6.40 6.30 1.69
CA VAL A 113 -6.75 5.33 0.64
C VAL A 113 -5.68 5.28 -0.44
N CYS A 114 -5.45 4.10 -1.03
CA CYS A 114 -4.46 3.94 -2.11
C CYS A 114 -4.75 4.83 -3.33
N CYS A 115 -6.03 5.04 -3.64
CA CYS A 115 -6.45 5.91 -4.74
C CYS A 115 -6.31 7.40 -4.46
N ALA A 116 -5.78 7.82 -3.31
CA ALA A 116 -5.38 9.22 -3.07
C ALA A 116 -3.90 9.47 -3.41
N ILE A 117 -3.13 8.39 -3.65
CA ILE A 117 -1.69 8.48 -3.89
C ILE A 117 -1.44 9.20 -5.20
N GLU A 118 -0.76 10.35 -5.09
CA GLU A 118 -0.21 11.05 -6.25
C GLU A 118 1.14 10.44 -6.66
N PRO A 119 1.44 10.38 -7.97
CA PRO A 119 2.74 9.95 -8.48
C PRO A 119 3.83 10.92 -7.99
N GLY A 120 4.54 10.53 -6.93
CA GLY A 120 5.63 11.31 -6.34
C GLY A 120 7.01 10.95 -6.90
N GLY A 121 8.06 11.31 -6.16
CA GLY A 121 9.45 11.15 -6.61
C GLY A 121 10.10 9.77 -6.42
N ASN A 122 9.41 8.76 -5.89
CA ASN A 122 9.93 7.37 -5.86
C ASN A 122 9.32 6.59 -7.02
N ASN A 123 10.17 5.96 -7.83
CA ASN A 123 9.76 5.30 -9.07
C ASN A 123 8.79 4.14 -8.83
N ILE A 124 8.96 3.39 -7.74
CA ILE A 124 8.08 2.26 -7.38
C ILE A 124 6.68 2.75 -7.00
N VAL A 125 6.59 3.74 -6.11
CA VAL A 125 5.30 4.35 -5.75
C VAL A 125 4.67 5.05 -6.96
N LYS A 126 5.49 5.66 -7.83
CA LYS A 126 5.05 6.32 -9.07
C LYS A 126 4.46 5.33 -10.06
N GLU A 127 5.08 4.16 -10.25
CA GLU A 127 4.57 3.13 -11.15
C GLU A 127 3.21 2.62 -10.67
N PHE A 128 3.07 2.29 -9.38
CA PHE A 128 1.79 1.94 -8.77
C PHE A 128 0.74 3.05 -8.96
N ALA A 129 1.09 4.29 -8.57
CA ALA A 129 0.19 5.44 -8.63
C ALA A 129 -0.16 5.87 -10.07
N SER A 130 0.62 5.45 -11.08
CA SER A 130 0.30 5.70 -12.49
C SER A 130 -0.88 4.86 -12.99
N LYS A 131 -1.20 3.76 -12.30
CA LYS A 131 -2.31 2.87 -12.65
C LYS A 131 -3.48 2.99 -11.68
N LEU A 132 -3.20 2.96 -10.38
CA LEU A 132 -4.22 2.84 -9.32
C LEU A 132 -4.22 4.01 -8.33
N GLY A 133 -3.41 5.05 -8.60
CA GLY A 133 -3.38 6.28 -7.79
C GLY A 133 -4.57 7.20 -8.08
N ARG A 134 -4.43 8.48 -7.73
CA ARG A 134 -5.49 9.50 -7.87
C ARG A 134 -6.16 9.48 -9.25
N PRO A 135 -7.48 9.30 -9.39
CA PRO A 135 -8.13 9.28 -10.69
C PRO A 135 -7.82 10.54 -11.50
N MET A 136 -7.68 10.38 -12.82
CA MET A 136 -7.39 11.46 -13.75
C MET A 136 -8.28 11.33 -14.98
N TYR A 137 -8.93 12.43 -15.35
CA TYR A 137 -9.91 12.48 -16.42
C TYR A 137 -9.52 13.53 -17.46
N GLY A 138 -9.71 13.19 -18.73
CA GLY A 138 -9.67 14.15 -19.84
C GLY A 138 -11.09 14.67 -20.07
N ILE A 139 -11.28 15.98 -19.97
CA ILE A 139 -12.59 16.62 -20.16
C ILE A 139 -12.56 17.42 -21.46
N THR A 140 -13.51 17.15 -22.36
CA THR A 140 -13.75 17.98 -23.54
C THR A 140 -15.00 18.81 -23.31
N THR A 141 -14.94 20.09 -23.65
CA THR A 141 -16.07 21.03 -23.51
C THR A 141 -16.40 21.73 -24.83
N SER A 142 -17.69 21.96 -25.11
CA SER A 142 -18.17 22.87 -26.15
C SER A 142 -19.14 23.86 -25.50
N ASP A 143 -18.94 25.17 -25.73
CA ASP A 143 -19.83 26.23 -25.23
C ASP A 143 -20.08 26.17 -23.71
N GLY A 144 -19.04 25.82 -22.94
CA GLY A 144 -19.12 25.68 -21.49
C GLY A 144 -19.77 24.38 -20.99
N ILE A 145 -20.18 23.47 -21.88
CA ILE A 145 -20.81 22.19 -21.55
C ILE A 145 -19.80 21.06 -21.75
N ILE A 146 -19.73 20.12 -20.80
CA ILE A 146 -18.94 18.90 -20.94
C ILE A 146 -19.57 18.01 -22.01
N THR A 147 -18.83 17.75 -23.09
CA THR A 147 -19.27 16.90 -24.20
C THR A 147 -18.64 15.51 -24.18
N LYS A 148 -17.50 15.34 -23.50
CA LYS A 148 -16.81 14.05 -23.38
C LYS A 148 -15.99 13.97 -22.10
N VAL A 149 -15.95 12.77 -21.50
CA VAL A 149 -15.09 12.43 -20.37
C VAL A 149 -14.31 11.16 -20.72
N ASP A 150 -12.98 11.27 -20.76
CA ASP A 150 -12.06 10.14 -20.94
C ASP A 150 -11.43 9.78 -19.60
N VAL A 151 -11.48 8.52 -19.19
CA VAL A 151 -10.76 8.04 -18.01
C VAL A 151 -9.31 7.79 -18.39
N ILE A 152 -8.40 8.65 -17.93
CA ILE A 152 -6.97 8.52 -18.19
C ILE A 152 -6.34 7.55 -17.19
N ARG A 153 -6.78 7.61 -15.94
CA ARG A 153 -6.33 6.75 -14.83
C ARG A 153 -7.43 6.62 -13.77
N GLY A 154 -7.55 5.45 -13.14
CA GLY A 154 -8.47 5.19 -12.03
C GLY A 154 -8.87 3.73 -11.97
#